data_AF-A0A536NV41-F1
#
_entry.id   AF-A0A536NV41-F1
#
_cell.length_a   1.000
_cell.length_b   1.000
_cell.length_c   1.000
_cell.angle_alpha   90.00
_cell.angle_beta   90.00
_cell.angle_gamma   90.00
#
_symmetry.space_group_name_H-M   'P 1'
#
loop_
_entity.id
_entity.type
_entity.pdbx_description
1 polymer ?
#
loop_
_entity_poly.entity_id
_entity_poly.type
_entity_poly.pdbx_seq_one_letter_code
_entity_poly.pdbx_strand_id
1 'polypeptide(L)'
;MSFKKGPSRTRSTPTGDAYLTRSAANSNSGRGPGLQSAPVALFDAAVWKNRLQPYDILSPEDVETIHGQAMTILEEIGIDFLHPRARDLLSGAGMKVEDDRVRFDRGWVLEMAAKTPPTFEYQARNPKRTVTIGGDNLVNAPVYGPPFVTDLERGRRGATLEDFSNFDKMAQSVEQIHCAGGTTVEPEDLPLSSRHLDMVYSHIRWTDKPFMGSVISTENARDTVEMASIVFGGRESIEKNPAILSLINVNSPLRYDDRMLGALIEYSEARQPVIVTP
;
A
#
# COMPACT_ATOMS: atom_id res chain seq x y z
N MET A 1 7.05 53.51 -0.37
CA MET A 1 6.77 53.37 1.08
C MET A 1 7.69 52.31 1.65
N SER A 2 8.54 52.71 2.58
CA SER A 2 9.65 51.94 3.14
C SER A 2 9.17 51.12 4.35
N PHE A 3 9.41 49.81 4.36
CA PHE A 3 9.16 48.95 5.53
C PHE A 3 10.49 48.67 6.25
N LYS A 4 10.59 49.18 7.48
CA LYS A 4 11.74 49.04 8.39
C LYS A 4 11.83 47.61 8.94
N LYS A 5 13.03 47.03 8.89
CA LYS A 5 13.45 45.81 9.64
C LYS A 5 13.57 46.12 11.14
N GLY A 6 12.98 45.29 11.99
CA GLY A 6 13.21 45.24 13.44
C GLY A 6 14.34 44.25 13.81
N PRO A 7 14.99 44.37 14.98
CA PRO A 7 16.26 43.72 15.26
C PRO A 7 16.14 42.27 15.77
N SER A 8 17.19 41.51 15.43
CA SER A 8 17.46 40.12 15.77
C SER A 8 17.60 39.87 17.27
N ARG A 9 16.96 38.81 17.78
CA ARG A 9 17.26 38.24 19.10
C ARG A 9 18.03 36.93 18.95
N THR A 10 19.31 36.97 19.27
CA THR A 10 20.19 35.82 19.51
C THR A 10 19.77 35.08 20.78
N ARG A 11 19.52 33.77 20.69
CA ARG A 11 19.45 32.89 21.87
C ARG A 11 20.73 32.07 21.95
N SER A 12 21.45 32.27 23.05
CA SER A 12 22.62 31.53 23.48
C SER A 12 22.26 30.15 24.00
N THR A 13 22.98 29.13 23.54
CA THR A 13 23.04 27.77 24.08
C THR A 13 23.75 27.73 25.44
N PRO A 14 23.27 26.95 26.43
CA PRO A 14 24.09 26.60 27.58
C PRO A 14 24.91 25.33 27.29
N THR A 15 26.23 25.49 27.31
CA THR A 15 27.22 24.43 27.56
C THR A 15 27.17 23.99 29.02
N GLY A 16 27.30 22.69 29.29
CA GLY A 16 27.38 22.18 30.66
C GLY A 16 27.63 20.67 30.73
N ASP A 17 28.83 20.25 30.34
CA ASP A 17 29.43 19.00 30.78
C ASP A 17 29.73 19.09 32.28
N ALA A 18 29.07 18.26 33.07
CA ALA A 18 29.55 17.83 34.39
C ALA A 18 28.63 16.70 34.87
N TYR A 19 29.12 15.46 34.90
CA TYR A 19 29.19 14.70 36.14
C TYR A 19 30.19 13.55 36.02
N LEU A 20 31.18 13.67 36.89
CA LEU A 20 32.34 12.83 37.15
C LEU A 20 32.02 11.36 37.42
N THR A 21 32.80 10.51 36.75
CA THR A 21 33.50 9.32 37.28
C THR A 21 33.31 9.00 38.76
N ARG A 22 32.86 7.78 39.08
CA ARG A 22 33.37 7.00 40.23
C ARG A 22 33.48 5.51 39.93
N SER A 23 34.67 5.01 40.23
CA SER A 23 35.15 3.64 40.21
C SER A 23 34.50 2.77 41.28
N ALA A 24 34.55 1.46 41.02
CA ALA A 24 34.01 0.32 41.75
C ALA A 24 34.40 0.22 43.24
N ALA A 25 33.47 -0.32 44.03
CA ALA A 25 33.76 -1.14 45.20
C ALA A 25 32.67 -2.23 45.33
N ASN A 26 33.15 -3.46 45.46
CA ASN A 26 32.43 -4.71 45.47
C ASN A 26 31.92 -5.01 46.89
N SER A 27 30.63 -5.30 47.07
CA SER A 27 30.17 -6.07 48.24
C SER A 27 28.96 -6.93 47.87
N ASN A 28 29.05 -8.17 48.34
CA ASN A 28 28.36 -9.35 47.85
C ASN A 28 27.29 -9.74 48.87
N SER A 29 26.00 -9.73 48.52
CA SER A 29 24.97 -10.44 49.28
C SER A 29 23.70 -10.71 48.45
N GLY A 30 23.32 -11.99 48.35
CA GLY A 30 21.94 -12.43 48.13
C GLY A 30 21.46 -12.59 46.68
N ARG A 31 21.96 -13.59 45.94
CA ARG A 31 21.29 -14.09 44.72
C ARG A 31 20.11 -15.00 45.11
N GLY A 32 18.89 -14.46 45.12
CA GLY A 32 17.70 -15.25 44.82
C GLY A 32 17.65 -15.55 43.31
N PRO A 33 16.94 -16.60 42.86
CA PRO A 33 16.82 -16.87 41.43
C PRO A 33 16.04 -15.72 40.80
N GLY A 34 16.78 -14.80 40.15
CA GLY A 34 16.18 -13.75 39.35
C GLY A 34 15.34 -14.42 38.27
N LEU A 35 14.06 -14.04 38.18
CA LEU A 35 13.26 -14.32 37.01
C LEU A 35 14.04 -13.77 35.81
N GLN A 36 14.71 -14.66 35.08
CA GLN A 36 15.08 -14.38 33.71
C GLN A 36 13.75 -14.25 32.98
N SER A 37 13.27 -13.02 32.83
CA SER A 37 12.33 -12.70 31.77
C SER A 37 13.06 -13.00 30.46
N ALA A 38 12.86 -14.20 29.93
CA ALA A 38 13.15 -14.45 28.53
C ALA A 38 12.41 -13.36 27.76
N PRO A 39 13.06 -12.65 26.82
CA PRO A 39 12.32 -11.76 25.95
C PRO A 39 11.25 -12.62 25.28
N VAL A 40 9.98 -12.37 25.60
CA VAL A 40 8.90 -12.91 24.80
C VAL A 40 9.16 -12.37 23.42
N ALA A 41 9.50 -13.23 22.47
CA ALA A 41 9.58 -12.89 21.06
C ALA A 41 8.16 -12.50 20.62
N LEU A 42 7.75 -11.28 20.92
CA LEU A 42 6.49 -10.67 20.48
C LEU A 42 6.46 -10.44 18.97
N PHE A 43 7.57 -10.72 18.28
CA PHE A 43 7.84 -10.39 16.88
C PHE A 43 8.15 -11.62 16.01
N ASP A 44 7.74 -12.83 16.41
CA ASP A 44 7.91 -14.04 15.59
C ASP A 44 6.88 -14.14 14.44
N ALA A 45 5.85 -13.30 14.43
CA ALA A 45 4.89 -13.23 13.34
C ALA A 45 5.32 -12.19 12.29
N ALA A 46 5.31 -12.57 11.01
CA ALA A 46 5.62 -11.67 9.89
C ALA A 46 4.69 -10.44 9.83
N VAL A 47 3.51 -10.52 10.45
CA VAL A 47 2.52 -9.44 10.58
C VAL A 47 1.77 -9.54 11.91
N TRP A 48 1.20 -8.42 12.34
CA TRP A 48 0.32 -8.40 13.51
C TRP A 48 -1.00 -9.11 13.25
N LYS A 49 -1.57 -9.70 14.31
CA LYS A 49 -2.92 -10.27 14.32
C LYS A 49 -3.83 -9.40 15.19
N ASN A 50 -4.94 -8.92 14.64
CA ASN A 50 -5.98 -8.29 15.44
C ASN A 50 -6.65 -9.36 16.32
N ARG A 51 -6.56 -9.21 17.65
CA ARG A 51 -7.18 -10.14 18.60
C ARG A 51 -8.51 -9.62 19.17
N LEU A 52 -8.90 -8.42 18.76
CA LEU A 52 -10.16 -7.82 19.15
C LEU A 52 -11.23 -8.24 18.15
N GLN A 53 -12.45 -8.45 18.65
CA GLN A 53 -13.60 -8.62 17.78
C GLN A 53 -13.83 -7.34 16.97
N PRO A 54 -14.15 -7.44 15.66
CA PRO A 54 -14.61 -6.29 14.89
C PRO A 54 -15.75 -5.57 15.63
N TYR A 55 -15.73 -4.24 15.59
CA TYR A 55 -16.79 -3.44 16.16
C TYR A 55 -17.83 -3.13 15.09
N ASP A 56 -18.90 -3.93 15.06
CA ASP A 56 -19.99 -3.77 14.10
C ASP A 56 -20.88 -2.58 14.51
N ILE A 57 -20.78 -1.48 13.76
CA ILE A 57 -21.57 -0.27 13.99
C ILE A 57 -22.99 -0.34 13.39
N LEU A 58 -23.21 -1.27 12.46
CA LEU A 58 -24.49 -1.47 11.76
C LEU A 58 -25.15 -2.75 12.25
N SER A 59 -26.48 -2.75 12.32
CA SER A 59 -27.24 -3.98 12.54
C SER A 59 -27.21 -4.87 11.29
N PRO A 60 -27.47 -6.19 11.40
CA PRO A 60 -27.60 -7.05 10.22
C PRO A 60 -28.67 -6.57 9.22
N GLU A 61 -29.75 -5.97 9.71
CA GLU A 61 -30.82 -5.40 8.86
C GLU A 61 -30.34 -4.16 8.08
N ASP A 62 -29.53 -3.30 8.72
CA ASP A 62 -28.94 -2.15 8.04
C ASP A 62 -27.94 -2.58 6.96
N VAL A 63 -27.17 -3.63 7.21
CA VAL A 63 -26.24 -4.21 6.23
C VAL A 63 -27.00 -4.71 5.00
N GLU A 64 -28.08 -5.47 5.18
CA GLU A 64 -28.92 -5.94 4.07
C GLU A 64 -29.59 -4.79 3.33
N THR A 65 -30.01 -3.75 4.04
CA THR A 65 -30.59 -2.54 3.43
C THR A 65 -29.57 -1.84 2.53
N ILE A 66 -28.34 -1.62 3.01
CA ILE A 66 -27.26 -1.01 2.21
C ILE A 66 -26.90 -1.90 1.02
N HIS A 67 -26.76 -3.21 1.23
CA HIS A 67 -26.47 -4.17 0.18
C HIS A 67 -27.54 -4.17 -0.91
N GLY A 68 -28.82 -4.18 -0.53
CA GLY A 68 -29.94 -4.08 -1.46
C GLY A 68 -29.91 -2.80 -2.30
N GLN A 69 -29.64 -1.65 -1.67
CA GLN A 69 -29.51 -0.38 -2.39
C GLN A 69 -28.29 -0.34 -3.32
N ALA A 70 -27.16 -0.91 -2.92
CA ALA A 70 -25.99 -1.05 -3.78
C ALA A 70 -26.33 -1.88 -5.03
N MET A 71 -27.08 -2.97 -4.89
CA MET A 71 -27.54 -3.77 -6.03
C MET A 71 -28.49 -3.01 -6.93
N THR A 72 -29.46 -2.26 -6.38
CA THR A 72 -30.33 -1.38 -7.18
C THR A 72 -29.51 -0.36 -7.97
N ILE A 73 -28.49 0.25 -7.38
CA ILE A 73 -27.59 1.18 -8.09
C ILE A 73 -26.89 0.46 -9.24
N LEU A 74 -26.34 -0.75 -9.03
CA LEU A 74 -25.64 -1.49 -10.09
C LEU A 74 -26.57 -1.94 -11.22
N GLU A 75 -27.80 -2.35 -10.90
CA GLU A 75 -28.79 -2.86 -11.85
C GLU A 75 -29.49 -1.76 -12.64
N GLU A 76 -29.93 -0.68 -11.98
CA GLU A 76 -30.80 0.34 -12.59
C GLU A 76 -29.99 1.54 -13.09
N ILE A 77 -29.00 1.99 -12.32
CA ILE A 77 -28.20 3.18 -12.62
C ILE A 77 -26.95 2.80 -13.43
N GLY A 78 -26.19 1.82 -12.94
CA GLY A 78 -24.94 1.35 -13.52
C GLY A 78 -23.73 2.26 -13.24
N ILE A 79 -22.57 1.85 -13.73
CA ILE A 79 -21.27 2.51 -13.56
C ILE A 79 -20.67 2.82 -14.95
N ASP A 80 -20.04 3.99 -15.11
CA ASP A 80 -19.31 4.31 -16.34
C ASP A 80 -17.96 3.56 -16.37
N PHE A 81 -17.65 2.90 -17.49
CA PHE A 81 -16.36 2.28 -17.78
C PHE A 81 -15.75 2.91 -19.03
N LEU A 82 -14.80 3.84 -18.83
CA LEU A 82 -14.20 4.62 -19.92
C LEU A 82 -13.11 3.87 -20.72
N HIS A 83 -12.97 2.56 -20.52
CA HIS A 83 -12.01 1.71 -21.22
C HIS A 83 -12.73 0.72 -22.17
N PRO A 84 -12.51 0.78 -23.49
CA PRO A 84 -13.21 -0.08 -24.46
C PRO A 84 -13.12 -1.57 -24.13
N ARG A 85 -11.92 -2.08 -23.86
CA ARG A 85 -11.72 -3.50 -23.50
C ARG A 85 -12.48 -3.92 -22.24
N ALA A 86 -12.66 -3.01 -21.28
CA ALA A 86 -13.42 -3.33 -20.07
C ALA A 86 -14.90 -3.55 -20.40
N ARG A 87 -15.45 -2.69 -21.28
CA ARG A 87 -16.81 -2.83 -21.80
C ARG A 87 -16.99 -4.09 -22.63
N ASP A 88 -16.00 -4.44 -23.46
CA ASP A 88 -16.04 -5.68 -24.25
C ASP A 88 -16.08 -6.93 -23.35
N LEU A 89 -15.25 -6.96 -22.30
CA LEU A 89 -15.24 -8.05 -21.31
C LEU A 89 -16.59 -8.16 -20.58
N LEU A 90 -17.14 -7.03 -20.15
CA LEU A 90 -18.42 -7.00 -19.44
C LEU A 90 -19.60 -7.36 -20.34
N SER A 91 -19.62 -6.88 -21.58
CA SER A 91 -20.61 -7.26 -22.59
C SER A 91 -20.52 -8.74 -22.93
N GLY A 92 -19.31 -9.28 -23.10
CA GLY A 92 -19.08 -10.72 -23.30
C GLY A 92 -19.51 -11.59 -22.12
N ALA A 93 -19.53 -11.03 -20.91
CA ALA A 93 -20.08 -11.65 -19.70
C ALA A 93 -21.61 -11.49 -19.55
N GLY A 94 -22.28 -10.89 -20.53
CA GLY A 94 -23.73 -10.70 -20.54
C GLY A 94 -24.23 -9.45 -19.82
N MET A 95 -23.34 -8.55 -19.40
CA MET A 95 -23.75 -7.28 -18.77
C MET A 95 -24.26 -6.30 -19.82
N LYS A 96 -25.24 -5.48 -19.44
CA LYS A 96 -25.86 -4.52 -20.36
C LYS A 96 -24.97 -3.28 -20.48
N VAL A 97 -24.43 -3.05 -21.67
CA VAL A 97 -23.59 -1.88 -21.98
C VAL A 97 -24.36 -0.93 -22.90
N GLU A 98 -24.51 0.33 -22.48
CA GLU A 98 -25.06 1.42 -23.27
C GLU A 98 -24.06 2.60 -23.22
N ASP A 99 -23.45 2.92 -24.37
CA ASP A 99 -22.31 3.84 -24.45
C ASP A 99 -21.17 3.44 -23.49
N ASP A 100 -20.84 4.28 -22.52
CA ASP A 100 -19.85 4.00 -21.47
C ASP A 100 -20.48 3.36 -20.22
N ARG A 101 -21.82 3.33 -20.11
CA ARG A 101 -22.54 2.88 -18.92
C ARG A 101 -22.75 1.37 -18.94
N VAL A 102 -22.28 0.69 -17.88
CA VAL A 102 -22.53 -0.74 -17.65
C VAL A 102 -23.50 -0.93 -16.51
N ARG A 103 -24.57 -1.70 -16.76
CA ARG A 103 -25.49 -2.18 -15.73
C ARG A 103 -25.28 -3.67 -15.50
N PHE A 104 -25.33 -4.06 -14.23
CA PHE A 104 -24.95 -5.38 -13.79
C PHE A 104 -26.15 -6.18 -13.33
N ASP A 105 -26.19 -7.46 -13.70
CA ASP A 105 -27.09 -8.40 -13.05
C ASP A 105 -26.59 -8.71 -11.63
N ARG A 106 -27.46 -8.62 -10.63
CA ARG A 106 -27.12 -8.90 -9.23
C ARG A 106 -26.63 -10.33 -9.01
N GLY A 107 -27.23 -11.31 -9.68
CA GLY A 107 -26.79 -12.71 -9.60
C GLY A 107 -25.35 -12.85 -10.06
N TRP A 108 -25.00 -12.20 -11.17
CA TRP A 108 -23.63 -12.16 -11.69
C TRP A 108 -22.67 -11.47 -10.73
N VAL A 109 -23.02 -10.31 -10.14
CA VAL A 109 -22.17 -9.61 -9.17
C VAL A 109 -21.87 -10.50 -7.96
N LEU A 110 -22.90 -11.15 -7.41
CA LEU A 110 -22.74 -12.07 -6.27
C LEU A 110 -21.90 -13.30 -6.64
N GLU A 111 -22.07 -13.84 -7.86
CA GLU A 111 -21.27 -14.96 -8.35
C GLU A 111 -19.79 -14.58 -8.48
N MET A 112 -19.48 -13.39 -9.02
CA MET A 112 -18.10 -12.93 -9.14
C MET A 112 -17.49 -12.63 -7.78
N ALA A 113 -18.23 -11.99 -6.88
CA ALA A 113 -17.77 -11.70 -5.53
C ALA A 113 -17.41 -13.00 -4.78
N ALA A 114 -18.24 -14.04 -4.91
CA ALA A 114 -18.02 -15.35 -4.27
C ALA A 114 -16.78 -16.10 -4.76
N LYS A 115 -16.20 -15.73 -5.92
CA LYS A 115 -14.94 -16.30 -6.43
C LYS A 115 -13.70 -15.71 -5.77
N THR A 116 -13.85 -14.61 -5.02
CA THR A 116 -12.74 -13.93 -4.37
C THR A 116 -12.25 -14.73 -3.17
N PRO A 117 -10.95 -15.03 -3.05
CA PRO A 117 -10.43 -15.74 -1.89
C PRO A 117 -10.51 -14.84 -0.64
N PRO A 118 -10.89 -15.38 0.54
CA PRO A 118 -10.95 -14.61 1.77
C PRO A 118 -9.56 -14.23 2.31
N THR A 119 -8.54 -15.01 1.94
CA THR A 119 -7.14 -14.76 2.27
C THR A 119 -6.22 -15.19 1.13
N PHE A 120 -5.06 -14.57 1.02
CA PHE A 120 -4.00 -15.00 0.11
C PHE A 120 -2.62 -14.62 0.64
N GLU A 121 -1.60 -15.34 0.20
CA GLU A 121 -0.20 -15.00 0.47
C GLU A 121 0.28 -13.94 -0.52
N TYR A 122 0.94 -12.91 -0.01
CA TYR A 122 1.55 -11.84 -0.78
C TYR A 122 3.06 -11.93 -0.63
N GLN A 123 3.70 -12.47 -1.67
CA GLN A 123 5.09 -12.89 -1.60
C GLN A 123 6.06 -11.71 -1.55
N ALA A 124 7.09 -11.86 -0.73
CA ALA A 124 8.23 -10.96 -0.67
C ALA A 124 9.49 -11.64 -1.23
N ARG A 125 10.44 -10.86 -1.74
CA ARG A 125 11.71 -11.39 -2.25
C ARG A 125 12.49 -12.15 -1.18
N ASN A 126 12.42 -11.71 0.07
CA ASN A 126 12.82 -12.51 1.22
C ASN A 126 11.58 -13.25 1.75
N PRO A 127 11.49 -14.58 1.64
CA PRO A 127 10.30 -15.33 2.08
C PRO A 127 9.93 -15.13 3.55
N LYS A 128 10.87 -14.70 4.41
CA LYS A 128 10.60 -14.36 5.82
C LYS A 128 9.75 -13.08 5.98
N ARG A 129 9.59 -12.30 4.92
CA ARG A 129 8.79 -11.06 4.86
C ARG A 129 7.48 -11.25 4.08
N THR A 130 7.20 -12.44 3.56
CA THR A 130 5.90 -12.75 2.96
C THR A 130 4.80 -12.54 3.99
N VAL A 131 3.69 -11.96 3.55
CA VAL A 131 2.55 -11.62 4.42
C VAL A 131 1.27 -12.28 3.92
N THR A 132 0.36 -12.59 4.84
CA THR A 132 -0.99 -13.02 4.49
C THR A 132 -1.93 -11.82 4.49
N ILE A 133 -2.64 -11.58 3.39
CA ILE A 133 -3.71 -10.59 3.29
C ILE A 133 -5.05 -11.24 3.64
N GLY A 134 -5.91 -10.53 4.39
CA GLY A 134 -7.23 -11.00 4.81
C GLY A 134 -7.25 -11.66 6.20
N GLY A 135 -8.44 -12.00 6.68
CA GLY A 135 -8.68 -12.48 8.04
C GLY A 135 -8.25 -11.44 9.09
N ASP A 136 -7.72 -11.90 10.23
CA ASP A 136 -7.29 -11.01 11.32
C ASP A 136 -5.87 -10.41 11.11
N ASN A 137 -5.30 -10.53 9.91
CA ASN A 137 -3.96 -9.99 9.62
C ASN A 137 -3.99 -8.46 9.47
N LEU A 138 -3.04 -7.76 10.12
CA LEU A 138 -2.84 -6.33 9.97
C LEU A 138 -1.53 -6.06 9.22
N VAL A 139 -1.64 -5.69 7.95
CA VAL A 139 -0.51 -5.40 7.06
C VAL A 139 -0.40 -3.90 6.81
N ASN A 140 0.47 -3.24 7.56
CA ASN A 140 0.76 -1.81 7.37
C ASN A 140 1.72 -1.55 6.20
N ALA A 141 1.43 -0.50 5.44
CA ALA A 141 2.29 0.09 4.42
C ALA A 141 2.42 1.61 4.65
N PRO A 142 3.45 2.27 4.10
CA PRO A 142 3.58 3.73 4.15
C PRO A 142 2.43 4.44 3.41
N VAL A 143 2.41 5.77 3.54
CA VAL A 143 1.56 6.66 2.76
C VAL A 143 1.70 6.41 1.24
N TYR A 144 0.67 6.72 0.46
CA TYR A 144 0.68 6.60 -1.01
C TYR A 144 0.16 7.89 -1.65
N GLY A 145 0.91 8.45 -2.61
CA GLY A 145 0.49 9.55 -3.49
C GLY A 145 0.96 10.99 -3.21
N PRO A 146 1.59 11.37 -2.07
CA PRO A 146 2.00 12.76 -1.88
C PRO A 146 2.97 13.25 -2.96
N PRO A 147 2.75 14.43 -3.58
CA PRO A 147 3.73 15.03 -4.51
C PRO A 147 4.82 15.84 -3.81
N PHE A 148 4.64 16.13 -2.52
CA PHE A 148 5.56 16.96 -1.75
C PHE A 148 6.13 16.21 -0.56
N VAL A 149 7.41 16.46 -0.24
CA VAL A 149 8.04 16.09 1.03
C VAL A 149 8.23 17.32 1.92
N THR A 150 8.42 17.08 3.22
CA THR A 150 8.79 18.12 4.18
C THR A 150 9.86 17.58 5.12
N ASP A 151 10.93 18.35 5.33
CA ASP A 151 11.96 18.08 6.34
C ASP A 151 12.31 19.36 7.13
N LEU A 152 13.06 19.20 8.23
CA LEU A 152 13.39 20.30 9.15
C LEU A 152 14.38 21.31 8.58
N GLU A 153 15.15 20.93 7.55
CA GLU A 153 16.24 21.74 7.00
C GLU A 153 15.80 22.55 5.79
N ARG A 154 15.03 21.92 4.89
CA ARG A 154 14.63 22.44 3.58
C ARG A 154 13.15 22.86 3.53
N GLY A 155 12.35 22.48 4.53
CA GLY A 155 10.91 22.74 4.54
C GLY A 155 10.15 21.92 3.50
N ARG A 156 8.99 22.41 3.06
CA ARG A 156 8.14 21.73 2.06
C ARG A 156 8.65 21.97 0.64
N ARG A 157 8.83 20.91 -0.13
CA ARG A 157 9.34 20.96 -1.52
C ARG A 157 8.83 19.78 -2.36
N GLY A 158 9.00 19.87 -3.68
CA GLY A 158 8.82 18.73 -4.58
C GLY A 158 9.76 17.59 -4.18
N ALA A 159 9.28 16.36 -4.33
CA ALA A 159 10.05 15.18 -3.96
C ALA A 159 10.97 14.73 -5.10
N THR A 160 12.01 13.99 -4.73
CA THR A 160 13.00 13.43 -5.64
C THR A 160 13.01 11.91 -5.54
N LEU A 161 13.67 11.22 -6.47
CA LEU A 161 13.93 9.78 -6.33
C LEU A 161 14.72 9.46 -5.05
N GLU A 162 15.60 10.36 -4.61
CA GLU A 162 16.32 10.19 -3.35
C GLU A 162 15.36 10.15 -2.15
N ASP A 163 14.34 11.02 -2.13
CA ASP A 163 13.32 11.01 -1.08
C ASP A 163 12.52 9.71 -1.10
N PHE A 164 12.13 9.25 -2.29
CA PHE A 164 11.47 7.96 -2.47
C PHE A 164 12.30 6.80 -1.91
N SER A 165 13.57 6.69 -2.33
CA SER A 165 14.49 5.67 -1.83
C SER A 165 14.76 5.79 -0.32
N ASN A 166 14.69 6.99 0.24
CA ASN A 166 14.81 7.17 1.69
C ASN A 166 13.58 6.64 2.42
N PHE A 167 12.37 6.83 1.89
CA PHE A 167 11.17 6.18 2.43
C PHE A 167 11.24 4.66 2.33
N ASP A 168 11.79 4.10 1.26
CA ASP A 168 12.00 2.64 1.16
C ASP A 168 12.97 2.13 2.22
N LYS A 169 14.09 2.81 2.43
CA LYS A 169 15.04 2.46 3.50
C LYS A 169 14.41 2.58 4.90
N MET A 170 13.57 3.58 5.12
CA MET A 170 12.80 3.73 6.37
C MET A 170 11.79 2.59 6.52
N ALA A 171 11.01 2.31 5.49
CA ALA A 171 10.05 1.20 5.45
C ALA A 171 10.75 -0.12 5.76
N GLN A 172 11.92 -0.38 5.19
CA GLN A 172 12.74 -1.56 5.49
C GLN A 172 13.16 -1.63 6.97
N SER A 173 13.58 -0.50 7.53
CA SER A 173 14.15 -0.41 8.88
C SER A 173 13.11 -0.52 10.00
N VAL A 174 11.84 -0.26 9.71
CA VAL A 174 10.75 -0.28 10.69
C VAL A 174 10.04 -1.64 10.66
N GLU A 175 10.04 -2.37 11.78
CA GLU A 175 9.41 -3.70 11.86
C GLU A 175 7.88 -3.66 11.72
N GLN A 176 7.26 -2.56 12.15
CA GLN A 176 5.81 -2.35 12.10
C GLN A 176 5.27 -2.02 10.71
N ILE A 177 6.15 -1.80 9.73
CA ILE A 177 5.82 -1.64 8.32
C ILE A 177 6.10 -2.97 7.64
N HIS A 178 5.06 -3.61 7.11
CA HIS A 178 5.17 -4.97 6.59
C HIS A 178 5.28 -5.01 5.07
N CYS A 179 4.81 -3.97 4.38
CA CYS A 179 4.91 -3.75 2.94
C CYS A 179 5.62 -2.41 2.68
N ALA A 180 6.48 -2.33 1.66
CA ALA A 180 7.18 -1.10 1.29
C ALA A 180 6.23 -0.01 0.73
N GLY A 181 5.01 -0.40 0.35
CA GLY A 181 4.03 0.49 -0.29
C GLY A 181 4.26 0.60 -1.78
N GLY A 182 3.68 1.63 -2.40
CA GLY A 182 3.84 1.93 -3.83
C GLY A 182 4.44 3.31 -4.02
N THR A 183 3.64 4.29 -4.43
CA THR A 183 4.09 5.66 -4.60
C THR A 183 4.18 6.37 -3.25
N THR A 184 5.21 6.08 -2.44
CA THR A 184 5.36 6.69 -1.10
C THR A 184 5.44 8.22 -1.16
N VAL A 185 6.08 8.71 -2.21
CA VAL A 185 6.04 10.09 -2.66
C VAL A 185 6.24 10.12 -4.16
N GLU A 186 5.80 11.16 -4.86
CA GLU A 186 5.97 11.27 -6.31
C GLU A 186 7.30 11.94 -6.66
N PRO A 187 8.27 11.24 -7.29
CA PRO A 187 9.54 11.88 -7.69
C PRO A 187 9.31 12.79 -8.91
N GLU A 188 9.57 14.09 -8.73
CA GLU A 188 9.41 15.13 -9.75
C GLU A 188 10.69 15.39 -10.56
N ASP A 189 11.83 14.83 -10.12
CA ASP A 189 13.14 14.94 -10.77
C ASP A 189 13.37 13.92 -11.90
N LEU A 190 12.37 13.09 -12.20
CA LEU A 190 12.40 12.07 -13.25
C LEU A 190 11.29 12.27 -14.30
N PRO A 191 11.49 11.83 -15.56
CA PRO A 191 10.46 11.89 -16.59
C PRO A 191 9.21 11.07 -16.21
N LEU A 192 8.03 11.69 -16.38
CA LEU A 192 6.73 11.05 -16.09
C LEU A 192 6.55 9.69 -16.79
N SER A 193 7.08 9.55 -18.00
CA SER A 193 6.92 8.35 -18.84
C SER A 193 7.72 7.14 -18.38
N SER A 194 8.70 7.30 -17.49
CA SER A 194 9.60 6.21 -17.09
C SER A 194 9.85 6.11 -15.60
N ARG A 195 9.49 7.12 -14.81
CA ARG A 195 9.79 7.14 -13.36
C ARG A 195 9.22 5.96 -12.58
N HIS A 196 8.17 5.31 -13.07
CA HIS A 196 7.65 4.09 -12.44
C HIS A 196 8.69 2.97 -12.41
N LEU A 197 9.57 2.89 -13.41
CA LEU A 197 10.67 1.92 -13.45
C LEU A 197 11.65 2.17 -12.30
N ASP A 198 12.04 3.42 -12.10
CA ASP A 198 12.94 3.80 -11.01
C ASP A 198 12.31 3.59 -9.63
N MET A 199 11.00 3.88 -9.49
CA MET A 199 10.24 3.66 -8.25
C MET A 199 10.13 2.17 -7.91
N VAL A 200 9.72 1.33 -8.88
CA VAL A 200 9.63 -0.13 -8.68
C VAL A 200 11.02 -0.72 -8.41
N TYR A 201 12.06 -0.25 -9.12
CA TYR A 201 13.43 -0.67 -8.87
C TYR A 201 13.90 -0.27 -7.46
N SER A 202 13.54 0.92 -6.99
CA SER A 202 13.86 1.39 -5.63
C SER A 202 13.28 0.43 -4.57
N HIS A 203 12.01 0.03 -4.69
CA HIS A 203 11.39 -0.97 -3.82
C HIS A 203 12.19 -2.27 -3.78
N ILE A 204 12.54 -2.81 -4.96
CA ILE A 204 13.29 -4.06 -5.12
C ILE A 204 14.70 -3.96 -4.52
N ARG A 205 15.35 -2.80 -4.71
CA ARG A 205 16.76 -2.58 -4.37
C ARG A 205 16.97 -2.35 -2.88
N TRP A 206 16.08 -1.57 -2.27
CA TRP A 206 16.24 -1.04 -0.90
C TRP A 206 15.42 -1.78 0.14
N THR A 207 14.45 -2.60 -0.29
CA THR A 207 13.65 -3.42 0.62
C THR A 207 13.72 -4.90 0.26
N ASP A 208 13.40 -5.75 1.23
CA ASP A 208 13.12 -7.16 1.01
C ASP A 208 11.69 -7.56 1.39
N LYS A 209 10.83 -6.55 1.57
CA LYS A 209 9.40 -6.63 1.88
C LYS A 209 8.56 -6.67 0.59
N PRO A 210 7.29 -7.07 0.63
CA PRO A 210 6.36 -6.90 -0.50
C PRO A 210 6.24 -5.43 -0.90
N PHE A 211 5.90 -5.16 -2.17
CA PHE A 211 5.82 -3.80 -2.73
C PHE A 211 4.70 -3.66 -3.77
N MET A 212 4.13 -2.46 -3.87
CA MET A 212 3.01 -2.21 -4.78
C MET A 212 3.47 -1.77 -6.16
N GLY A 213 2.61 -2.02 -7.14
CA GLY A 213 2.84 -1.69 -8.54
C GLY A 213 2.37 -0.31 -8.97
N SER A 214 2.85 0.13 -10.14
CA SER A 214 2.38 1.36 -10.77
C SER A 214 1.01 1.18 -11.43
N VAL A 215 0.16 2.20 -11.36
CA VAL A 215 -1.23 2.16 -11.86
C VAL A 215 -1.55 3.32 -12.81
N ILE A 216 -0.53 4.10 -13.21
CA ILE A 216 -0.72 5.35 -13.96
C ILE A 216 -1.04 5.09 -15.45
N SER A 217 -0.74 3.88 -15.95
CA SER A 217 -1.12 3.42 -17.29
C SER A 217 -1.07 1.88 -17.37
N THR A 218 -1.63 1.33 -18.44
CA THR A 218 -1.51 -0.10 -18.80
C THR A 218 -0.05 -0.51 -18.95
N GLU A 219 0.75 0.32 -19.63
CA GLU A 219 2.17 0.05 -19.88
C GLU A 219 2.96 0.01 -18.57
N ASN A 220 2.69 0.92 -17.65
CA ASN A 220 3.38 0.95 -16.36
C ASN A 220 3.03 -0.26 -15.49
N ALA A 221 1.77 -0.71 -15.55
CA ALA A 221 1.35 -1.94 -14.90
C ALA A 221 2.07 -3.15 -15.50
N ARG A 222 2.14 -3.24 -16.84
CA ARG A 222 2.87 -4.30 -17.54
C ARG A 222 4.35 -4.32 -17.17
N ASP A 223 5.00 -3.16 -17.20
CA ASP A 223 6.41 -3.04 -16.82
C ASP A 223 6.65 -3.48 -15.38
N THR A 224 5.75 -3.11 -14.45
CA THR A 224 5.81 -3.59 -13.06
C THR A 224 5.76 -5.11 -13.01
N VAL A 225 4.83 -5.72 -13.76
CA VAL A 225 4.64 -7.17 -13.80
C VAL A 225 5.86 -7.89 -14.41
N GLU A 226 6.48 -7.32 -15.44
CA GLU A 226 7.72 -7.85 -16.03
C GLU A 226 8.90 -7.73 -15.04
N MET A 227 9.04 -6.58 -14.37
CA MET A 227 10.07 -6.40 -13.34
C MET A 227 9.91 -7.38 -12.18
N ALA A 228 8.68 -7.60 -11.69
CA ALA A 228 8.43 -8.60 -10.66
C ALA A 228 8.69 -10.02 -11.18
N SER A 229 8.32 -10.33 -12.42
CA SER A 229 8.62 -11.63 -13.04
C SER A 229 10.13 -11.90 -13.05
N ILE A 230 10.97 -10.91 -13.37
CA ILE A 230 12.43 -11.05 -13.30
C ILE A 230 12.90 -11.38 -11.87
N VAL A 231 12.36 -10.67 -10.86
CA VAL A 231 12.79 -10.83 -9.46
C VAL A 231 12.34 -12.16 -8.85
N PHE A 232 11.15 -12.63 -9.19
CA PHE A 232 10.50 -13.77 -8.54
C PHE A 232 10.60 -15.09 -9.32
N GLY A 233 11.40 -15.13 -10.40
CA GLY A 233 11.70 -16.36 -11.12
C GLY A 233 10.73 -16.68 -12.27
N GLY A 234 10.07 -15.66 -12.82
CA GLY A 234 9.25 -15.74 -14.02
C GLY A 234 7.77 -15.48 -13.78
N ARG A 235 7.02 -15.35 -14.88
CA ARG A 235 5.58 -15.04 -14.87
C ARG A 235 4.76 -16.11 -14.14
N GLU A 236 5.06 -17.39 -14.35
CA GLU A 236 4.39 -18.51 -13.68
C GLU A 236 4.50 -18.43 -12.15
N SER A 237 5.66 -17.98 -11.65
CA SER A 237 5.90 -17.84 -10.20
C SER A 237 4.99 -16.79 -9.57
N ILE A 238 4.88 -15.61 -10.19
CA ILE A 238 4.04 -14.52 -9.68
C ILE A 238 2.55 -14.78 -9.89
N GLU A 239 2.17 -15.55 -10.91
CA GLU A 239 0.78 -15.95 -11.14
C GLU A 239 0.30 -17.01 -10.15
N LYS A 240 1.21 -17.87 -9.68
CA LYS A 240 0.93 -18.85 -8.64
C LYS A 240 0.88 -18.22 -7.26
N ASN A 241 1.82 -17.32 -6.95
CA ASN A 241 1.88 -16.59 -5.69
C ASN A 241 1.97 -15.10 -6.01
N PRO A 242 0.97 -14.27 -5.69
CA PRO A 242 1.03 -12.87 -6.08
C PRO A 242 2.19 -12.10 -5.44
N ALA A 243 2.93 -11.36 -6.25
CA ALA A 243 4.12 -10.59 -5.89
C ALA A 243 3.90 -9.08 -5.90
N ILE A 244 2.78 -8.63 -6.46
CA ILE A 244 2.42 -7.23 -6.58
C ILE A 244 1.01 -7.00 -6.02
N LEU A 245 0.84 -5.92 -5.28
CA LEU A 245 -0.47 -5.34 -4.96
C LEU A 245 -0.60 -4.00 -5.68
N SER A 246 -1.78 -3.65 -6.17
CA SER A 246 -2.00 -2.38 -6.89
C SER A 246 -3.18 -1.62 -6.33
N LEU A 247 -3.21 -0.30 -6.51
CA LEU A 247 -4.28 0.58 -6.04
C LEU A 247 -5.08 1.11 -7.22
N ILE A 248 -6.29 0.62 -7.42
CA ILE A 248 -7.18 1.02 -8.51
C ILE A 248 -8.29 1.90 -7.94
N ASN A 249 -8.18 3.20 -8.18
CA ASN A 249 -9.20 4.13 -7.72
C ASN A 249 -10.40 4.14 -8.66
N VAL A 250 -11.58 4.31 -8.08
CA VAL A 250 -12.80 4.67 -8.78
C VAL A 250 -12.90 6.20 -8.78
N ASN A 251 -13.24 6.78 -9.91
CA ASN A 251 -13.54 8.19 -10.01
C ASN A 251 -14.98 8.43 -9.53
N SER A 252 -15.14 8.59 -8.22
CA SER A 252 -16.46 8.82 -7.62
C SER A 252 -17.11 10.13 -8.11
N PRO A 253 -18.42 10.12 -8.43
CA PRO A 253 -19.36 8.99 -8.31
C PRO A 253 -19.45 8.10 -9.56
N LEU A 254 -19.49 6.77 -9.34
CA LEU A 254 -19.90 5.72 -10.31
C LEU A 254 -19.19 5.74 -11.66
N ARG A 255 -17.87 5.93 -11.66
CA ARG A 255 -17.07 5.95 -12.90
C ARG A 255 -15.67 5.39 -12.70
N TYR A 256 -15.21 4.59 -13.65
CA TYR A 256 -13.83 4.19 -13.78
C TYR A 256 -13.21 4.85 -15.03
N ASP A 257 -12.05 5.48 -14.85
CA ASP A 257 -11.29 6.06 -15.98
C ASP A 257 -10.48 5.01 -16.75
N ASP A 258 -10.01 5.42 -17.92
CA ASP A 258 -9.25 4.58 -18.85
C ASP A 258 -7.93 4.08 -18.28
N ARG A 259 -7.19 4.93 -17.55
CA ARG A 259 -5.88 4.59 -16.98
C ARG A 259 -5.99 3.54 -15.89
N MET A 260 -6.89 3.75 -14.93
CA MET A 260 -7.11 2.83 -13.81
C MET A 260 -7.64 1.47 -14.30
N LEU A 261 -8.54 1.46 -15.30
CA LEU A 261 -9.03 0.22 -15.90
C LEU A 261 -7.97 -0.53 -16.69
N GLY A 262 -7.11 0.19 -17.41
CA GLY A 262 -5.99 -0.41 -18.11
C GLY A 262 -5.06 -1.18 -17.17
N ALA A 263 -4.67 -0.54 -16.06
CA ALA A 263 -3.88 -1.17 -15.00
C ALA A 263 -4.62 -2.33 -14.31
N LEU A 264 -5.91 -2.16 -13.98
CA LEU A 264 -6.72 -3.22 -13.36
C LEU A 264 -6.74 -4.49 -14.21
N ILE A 265 -6.96 -4.36 -15.52
CA ILE A 265 -7.02 -5.50 -16.43
C ILE A 265 -5.66 -6.18 -16.51
N GLU A 266 -4.58 -5.42 -16.69
CA GLU A 266 -3.22 -5.97 -16.79
C GLU A 266 -2.82 -6.75 -15.52
N TYR A 267 -3.09 -6.20 -14.33
CA TYR A 267 -2.83 -6.89 -13.06
C TYR A 267 -3.71 -8.12 -12.87
N SER A 268 -5.00 -8.04 -13.22
CA SER A 268 -5.94 -9.15 -13.10
C SER A 268 -5.56 -10.32 -14.01
N GLU A 269 -5.14 -10.04 -15.25
CA GLU A 269 -4.63 -11.07 -16.18
C GLU A 269 -3.32 -11.68 -15.72
N ALA A 270 -2.53 -10.93 -14.94
CA ALA A 270 -1.34 -11.42 -14.26
C ALA A 270 -1.61 -12.11 -12.93
N ARG A 271 -2.88 -12.28 -12.53
CA ARG A 271 -3.28 -12.82 -11.21
C ARG A 271 -2.67 -12.05 -10.04
N GLN A 272 -2.40 -10.76 -10.23
CA GLN A 272 -1.94 -9.86 -9.17
C GLN A 272 -3.14 -9.16 -8.54
N PRO A 273 -3.27 -9.14 -7.20
CA PRO A 273 -4.39 -8.54 -6.51
C PRO A 273 -4.43 -7.02 -6.71
N VAL A 274 -5.66 -6.52 -6.79
CA VAL A 274 -5.99 -5.12 -6.98
C VAL A 274 -6.80 -4.65 -5.77
N ILE A 275 -6.42 -3.53 -5.17
CA ILE A 275 -7.21 -2.83 -4.16
C ILE A 275 -8.11 -1.86 -4.91
N VAL A 276 -9.40 -2.15 -4.97
CA VAL A 276 -10.39 -1.24 -5.57
C VAL A 276 -10.87 -0.25 -4.52
N THR A 277 -10.60 1.04 -4.72
CA THR A 277 -10.91 2.11 -3.76
C THR A 277 -11.86 3.15 -4.35
N PRO A 278 -13.10 3.28 -3.82
CA PRO A 278 -14.04 4.33 -4.21
C PRO A 278 -13.56 5.76 -3.96
#